data_AF-A0A8C5YDE4-F1
#
_entry.id   AF-A0A8C5YDE4-F1
#
_cell.length_a   1.000
_cell.length_b   1.000
_cell.length_c   1.000
_cell.angle_alpha   90.00
_cell.angle_beta   90.00
_cell.angle_gamma   90.00
#
_symmetry.space_group_name_H-M   'P 1'
#
loop_
_entity.id
_entity.type
_entity.pdbx_description
1 polymer ?
#
loop_
_entity_poly.entity_id
_entity_poly.type
_entity_poly.pdbx_seq_one_letter_code
_entity_poly.pdbx_strand_id
1 'polypeptide(L)'
;MAALWLAMLLTPACCLLPTGPDPNAPIKNLRMDPETKRLTWDLSGNVTRISCTRESRPPVRAVNNSYCFFAWSSPCKATNYTVTVTHPPFSTWILFPEPGDTPGAAAENLSCRVHDVDVLTCAWAAGRAAPRDVQYELYLEDGKTLARHRCARYNTDARGTHVGCRFDDISRVSGYLQAFLFVVTGSSGAARVPCTEIFKPLCEIEKLTPPNITAECNQTHAFMEWKMLSHFNRDFNYELQIQKSAGAAAMETVNVKEHTSFMLPNPGSYTVRIRVREEFNRLLSEWSAPRRFVCDPEEDAHTRSLRTSLLAVLGALLALLLALLVCRRFSLMQRLLPPIPRMKDPIGDDFPHDKLMPWEASREDAEEDCAVAEVQLAKET
;
A
#
# COMPACT_ATOMS: atom_id res chain seq x y z
N MET A 1 20.69 -34.20 91.51
CA MET A 1 21.49 -34.79 90.43
C MET A 1 21.11 -34.08 89.14
N ALA A 2 22.05 -33.31 88.60
CA ALA A 2 21.93 -32.54 87.37
C ALA A 2 22.44 -33.38 86.19
N ALA A 3 21.75 -33.34 85.06
CA ALA A 3 22.30 -33.61 83.73
C ALA A 3 21.30 -33.02 82.71
N LEU A 4 21.46 -31.76 82.29
CA LEU A 4 22.27 -31.26 81.16
C LEU A 4 21.77 -31.71 79.79
N TRP A 5 21.20 -30.71 79.10
CA TRP A 5 20.99 -30.55 77.67
C TRP A 5 22.29 -30.73 76.86
N LEU A 6 22.17 -31.21 75.60
CA LEU A 6 22.75 -30.65 74.37
C LEU A 6 22.58 -31.66 73.21
N ALA A 7 21.88 -31.27 72.13
CA ALA A 7 22.44 -31.02 70.78
C ALA A 7 22.49 -32.28 69.89
N MET A 8 22.34 -32.25 68.56
CA MET A 8 22.19 -31.21 67.55
C MET A 8 21.72 -31.92 66.27
N LEU A 9 20.87 -31.27 65.47
CA LEU A 9 20.47 -31.73 64.15
C LEU A 9 21.70 -31.85 63.22
N LEU A 10 21.89 -33.01 62.62
CA LEU A 10 22.76 -33.19 61.46
C LEU A 10 21.98 -32.87 60.18
N THR A 11 22.02 -31.60 59.76
CA THR A 11 21.79 -31.23 58.36
C THR A 11 23.14 -31.14 57.65
N PRO A 12 23.40 -31.89 56.57
CA PRO A 12 24.57 -31.64 55.75
C PRO A 12 24.34 -30.37 54.94
N ALA A 13 24.90 -29.26 55.43
CA ALA A 13 25.11 -28.07 54.64
C ALA A 13 26.20 -28.36 53.60
N CYS A 14 25.81 -28.83 52.41
CA CYS A 14 26.67 -28.76 51.23
C CYS A 14 26.67 -27.31 50.72
N CYS A 15 27.39 -26.45 51.42
CA CYS A 15 27.87 -25.18 50.88
C CYS A 15 28.97 -25.51 49.86
N LEU A 16 28.62 -25.56 48.58
CA LEU A 16 29.62 -25.46 47.50
C LEU A 16 30.18 -24.04 47.51
N LEU A 17 31.34 -23.88 48.15
CA LEU A 17 32.22 -22.74 47.95
C LEU A 17 32.56 -22.62 46.46
N PRO A 18 32.63 -21.41 45.88
CA PRO A 18 33.18 -21.22 44.55
C PRO A 18 34.66 -21.61 44.59
N THR A 19 35.00 -22.76 44.01
CA THR A 19 36.38 -23.15 43.76
C THR A 19 36.99 -22.16 42.77
N GLY A 20 38.15 -21.58 43.12
CA GLY A 20 38.95 -20.78 42.20
C GLY A 20 39.29 -21.55 40.92
N PRO A 21 39.69 -20.85 39.84
CA PRO A 21 39.94 -21.47 38.54
C PRO A 21 40.97 -22.60 38.66
N ASP A 22 40.58 -23.82 38.27
CA ASP A 22 41.46 -24.99 38.29
C ASP A 22 42.66 -24.75 37.34
N PRO A 23 43.90 -24.71 37.87
CA PRO A 23 45.09 -24.47 37.06
C PRO A 23 45.35 -25.57 36.02
N ASN A 24 44.73 -26.74 36.17
CA ASN A 24 44.88 -27.88 35.24
C ASN A 24 43.66 -28.07 34.32
N ALA A 25 42.71 -27.13 34.30
CA ALA A 25 41.55 -27.22 33.42
C ALA A 25 41.96 -27.38 31.94
N PRO A 26 41.37 -28.34 31.19
CA PRO A 26 41.72 -28.61 29.79
C PRO A 26 41.34 -27.47 28.84
N ILE A 27 40.40 -26.62 29.24
CA ILE A 27 39.96 -25.42 28.51
C ILE A 27 40.08 -24.22 29.44
N LYS A 28 40.76 -23.17 28.97
CA LYS A 28 40.98 -21.90 29.67
C LYS A 28 40.60 -20.72 28.78
N ASN A 29 40.43 -19.53 29.37
CA ASN A 29 40.21 -18.26 28.67
C ASN A 29 39.12 -18.32 27.58
N LEU A 30 37.99 -18.94 27.93
CA LEU A 30 36.83 -19.04 27.05
C LEU A 30 36.29 -17.64 26.72
N ARG A 31 36.19 -17.30 25.44
CA ARG A 31 35.85 -15.95 24.97
C ARG A 31 35.04 -15.99 23.68
N MET A 32 34.06 -15.10 23.57
CA MET A 32 33.28 -14.90 22.34
C MET A 32 33.86 -13.72 21.56
N ASP A 33 34.18 -13.95 20.30
CA ASP A 33 34.48 -12.90 19.33
C ASP A 33 33.19 -12.48 18.61
N PRO A 34 32.67 -11.25 18.84
CA PRO A 34 31.42 -10.77 18.25
C PRO A 34 31.52 -10.47 16.75
N GLU A 35 32.71 -10.24 16.20
CA GLU A 35 32.89 -9.92 14.79
C GLU A 35 32.90 -11.19 13.96
N THR A 36 33.70 -12.17 14.36
CA THR A 36 33.78 -13.46 13.65
C THR A 36 32.69 -14.44 14.10
N LYS A 37 31.92 -14.09 15.14
CA LYS A 37 30.91 -14.95 15.79
C LYS A 37 31.50 -16.30 16.24
N ARG A 38 32.75 -16.28 16.71
CA ARG A 38 33.50 -17.47 17.13
C ARG A 38 33.64 -17.51 18.65
N LEU A 39 33.23 -18.62 19.23
CA LEU A 39 33.58 -18.98 20.60
C LEU A 39 34.94 -19.67 20.57
N THR A 40 35.94 -19.09 21.24
CA THR A 40 37.33 -19.56 21.23
C THR A 40 37.83 -19.79 22.66
N TRP A 41 38.87 -20.61 22.80
CA TRP A 41 39.46 -20.94 24.08
C TRP A 41 40.92 -21.35 23.92
N ASP A 42 41.63 -21.40 25.03
CA ASP A 42 43.01 -21.89 25.09
C ASP A 42 42.99 -23.33 25.61
N LEU A 43 43.63 -24.24 24.86
CA LEU A 43 43.72 -25.65 25.22
C LEU A 43 44.92 -25.89 26.14
N SER A 44 44.72 -26.74 27.15
CA SER A 44 45.77 -27.25 28.02
C SER A 44 45.78 -28.77 27.99
N GLY A 45 46.87 -29.37 27.51
CA GLY A 45 47.01 -30.82 27.38
C GLY A 45 46.34 -31.42 26.14
N ASN A 46 46.23 -32.75 26.10
CA ASN A 46 45.63 -33.48 24.99
C ASN A 46 44.12 -33.64 25.20
N VAL A 47 43.34 -32.97 24.36
CA VAL A 47 41.89 -32.85 24.48
C VAL A 47 41.24 -33.33 23.19
N THR A 48 40.24 -34.21 23.29
CA THR A 48 39.53 -34.72 22.11
C THR A 48 38.01 -34.58 22.20
N ARG A 49 37.38 -34.40 21.03
CA ARG A 49 35.93 -34.26 20.83
C ARG A 49 35.34 -33.14 21.69
N ILE A 50 35.64 -31.92 21.27
CA ILE A 50 35.07 -30.71 21.86
C ILE A 50 33.79 -30.35 21.12
N SER A 51 32.74 -30.03 21.88
CA SER A 51 31.48 -29.52 21.35
C SER A 51 31.03 -28.29 22.11
N CYS A 52 30.30 -27.41 21.43
CA CYS A 52 29.76 -26.21 22.02
C CYS A 52 28.24 -26.21 21.91
N THR A 53 27.58 -25.80 22.99
CA THR A 53 26.14 -25.71 23.09
C THR A 53 25.79 -24.25 23.36
N ARG A 54 24.80 -23.73 22.63
CA ARG A 54 24.21 -22.42 22.89
C ARG A 54 22.84 -22.63 23.49
N GLU A 55 22.66 -22.23 24.75
CA GLU A 55 21.46 -22.52 25.55
C GLU A 55 21.05 -24.00 25.42
N SER A 56 19.80 -24.28 25.05
CA SER A 56 19.25 -25.64 24.86
C SER A 56 19.26 -26.10 23.40
N ARG A 57 20.03 -25.45 22.51
CA ARG A 57 20.13 -25.88 21.10
C ARG A 57 21.03 -27.11 20.95
N PRO A 58 20.92 -27.85 19.84
CA PRO A 58 21.81 -28.97 19.57
C PRO A 58 23.29 -28.55 19.59
N PRO A 59 24.18 -29.37 20.17
CA PRO A 59 25.61 -29.08 20.24
C PRO A 59 26.24 -29.07 18.84
N VAL A 60 27.17 -28.14 18.63
CA VAL A 60 27.98 -28.02 17.42
C VAL A 60 29.38 -28.52 17.71
N ARG A 61 29.97 -29.30 16.79
CA ARG A 61 31.35 -29.77 16.94
C ARG A 61 32.33 -28.61 16.75
N ALA A 62 33.37 -28.57 17.58
CA ALA A 62 34.44 -27.59 17.42
C ALA A 62 35.22 -27.83 16.12
N VAL A 63 35.60 -26.74 15.46
CA VAL A 63 36.47 -26.75 14.28
C VAL A 63 37.92 -26.79 14.75
N ASN A 64 38.68 -27.77 14.30
CA ASN A 64 40.08 -28.00 14.68
C ASN A 64 40.31 -28.00 16.21
N ASN A 65 39.30 -28.41 17.00
CA ASN A 65 39.29 -28.34 18.46
C ASN A 65 39.60 -26.95 19.06
N SER A 66 39.51 -25.87 18.27
CA SER A 66 39.96 -24.52 18.66
C SER A 66 38.83 -23.51 18.81
N TYR A 67 37.76 -23.66 18.03
CA TYR A 67 36.62 -22.75 18.10
C TYR A 67 35.30 -23.39 17.67
N CYS A 68 34.20 -22.78 18.07
CA CYS A 68 32.86 -23.04 17.53
C CYS A 68 32.31 -21.78 16.88
N PHE A 69 31.62 -21.94 15.75
CA PHE A 69 31.04 -20.83 14.99
C PHE A 69 29.52 -20.79 15.18
N PHE A 70 29.00 -19.60 15.47
CA PHE A 70 27.57 -19.36 15.67
C PHE A 70 27.09 -18.21 14.78
N ALA A 71 26.75 -18.48 13.51
CA ALA A 71 26.30 -17.47 12.54
C ALA A 71 25.17 -16.54 13.01
N TRP A 72 24.39 -16.96 14.01
CA TRP A 72 23.18 -16.30 14.48
C TRP A 72 23.25 -15.93 15.96
N SER A 73 24.43 -15.67 16.52
CA SER A 73 24.55 -15.21 17.90
C SER A 73 24.04 -13.78 18.04
N SER A 74 23.15 -13.58 19.01
CA SER A 74 22.62 -12.27 19.37
C SER A 74 23.72 -11.45 20.06
N PRO A 75 24.17 -10.31 19.51
CA PRO A 75 25.06 -9.41 20.22
C PRO A 75 24.40 -8.70 21.41
N CYS A 76 23.07 -8.67 21.50
CA CYS A 76 22.37 -7.91 22.54
C CYS A 76 21.76 -8.74 23.67
N LYS A 77 21.35 -9.98 23.37
CA LYS A 77 20.72 -10.85 24.35
C LYS A 77 21.75 -11.74 25.03
N ALA A 78 21.92 -11.54 26.35
CA ALA A 78 22.79 -12.39 27.16
C ALA A 78 22.40 -13.87 27.01
N THR A 79 23.32 -14.66 26.46
CA THR A 79 23.12 -16.04 26.06
C THR A 79 24.21 -16.91 26.71
N ASN A 80 23.83 -18.07 27.23
CA ASN A 80 24.79 -19.02 27.81
C ASN A 80 25.43 -19.90 26.73
N TYR A 81 26.75 -19.89 26.67
CA TYR A 81 27.55 -20.71 25.79
C TYR A 81 28.38 -21.70 26.60
N THR A 82 28.07 -22.97 26.45
CA THR A 82 28.76 -24.07 27.15
C THR A 82 29.71 -24.76 26.19
N VAL A 83 30.94 -25.03 26.63
CA VAL A 83 31.90 -25.88 25.92
C VAL A 83 32.10 -27.16 26.72
N THR A 84 31.87 -28.29 26.05
CA THR A 84 31.99 -29.62 26.62
C THR A 84 33.11 -30.39 25.93
N VAL A 85 33.84 -31.15 26.74
CA VAL A 85 34.92 -32.04 26.33
C VAL A 85 34.57 -33.43 26.80
N THR A 86 34.71 -34.42 25.92
CA THR A 86 34.46 -35.81 26.31
C THR A 86 35.66 -36.50 26.96
N HIS A 87 36.89 -36.18 26.53
CA HIS A 87 38.11 -36.83 27.03
C HIS A 87 39.25 -35.81 27.19
N PRO A 88 39.66 -35.49 28.43
CA PRO A 88 39.00 -35.86 29.69
C PRO A 88 37.62 -35.19 29.84
N PRO A 89 36.64 -35.79 30.55
CA PRO A 89 35.33 -35.18 30.77
C PRO A 89 35.46 -33.82 31.46
N PHE A 90 35.05 -32.76 30.77
CA PHE A 90 35.11 -31.41 31.29
C PHE A 90 34.03 -30.55 30.66
N SER A 91 33.54 -29.56 31.40
CA SER A 91 32.57 -28.59 30.91
C SER A 91 32.83 -27.23 31.54
N THR A 92 32.74 -26.18 30.73
CA THR A 92 32.81 -24.80 31.18
C THR A 92 31.87 -23.94 30.34
N TRP A 93 31.58 -22.73 30.79
CA TRP A 93 30.62 -21.86 30.12
C TRP A 93 30.95 -20.38 30.27
N ILE A 94 30.40 -19.56 29.37
CA ILE A 94 30.39 -18.10 29.48
C ILE A 94 28.99 -17.55 29.16
N LEU A 95 28.68 -16.39 29.72
CA LEU A 95 27.54 -15.59 29.31
C LEU A 95 28.03 -14.50 28.36
N PHE A 96 27.39 -14.38 27.19
CA PHE A 96 27.71 -13.35 26.23
C PHE A 96 26.46 -12.77 25.55
N PRO A 97 26.35 -11.44 25.38
CA PRO A 97 27.14 -10.43 26.09
C PRO A 97 26.93 -10.53 27.61
N GLU A 98 27.85 -9.96 28.38
CA GLU A 98 27.64 -9.78 29.81
C GLU A 98 26.37 -8.94 30.05
N PRO A 99 25.52 -9.31 31.03
CA PRO A 99 24.36 -8.51 31.39
C PRO A 99 24.78 -7.08 31.75
N GLY A 100 24.10 -6.08 31.18
CA GLY A 100 24.35 -4.68 31.52
C GLY A 100 23.72 -4.29 32.86
N ASP A 101 24.34 -3.33 33.54
CA ASP A 101 23.92 -2.87 34.87
C ASP A 101 22.69 -1.94 34.85
N THR A 102 22.24 -1.50 33.67
CA THR A 102 21.11 -0.57 33.49
C THR A 102 19.97 -1.17 32.65
N PRO A 103 19.14 -2.05 33.24
CA PRO A 103 17.98 -2.60 32.54
C PRO A 103 17.03 -1.46 32.14
N GLY A 104 16.75 -1.34 30.84
CA GLY A 104 15.87 -0.30 30.28
C GLY A 104 16.58 0.96 29.75
N ALA A 105 17.92 0.98 29.70
CA ALA A 105 18.67 2.03 29.00
C ALA A 105 18.81 1.77 27.48
N ALA A 106 18.57 0.53 27.03
CA ALA A 106 18.62 0.16 25.62
C ALA A 106 17.55 0.89 24.80
N ALA A 107 17.79 1.05 23.49
CA ALA A 107 16.81 1.62 22.59
C ALA A 107 15.52 0.78 22.57
N GLU A 108 14.36 1.42 22.61
CA GLU A 108 13.06 0.75 22.66
C GLU A 108 12.33 0.87 21.33
N ASN A 109 11.46 -0.09 21.02
CA ASN A 109 10.59 -0.08 19.83
C ASN A 109 11.35 0.11 18.50
N LEU A 110 12.50 -0.56 18.36
CA LEU A 110 13.25 -0.58 17.10
C LEU A 110 12.38 -1.13 15.98
N SER A 111 12.13 -0.29 14.98
CA SER A 111 11.37 -0.62 13.78
C SER A 111 12.12 -0.14 12.55
N CYS A 112 12.10 -0.93 11.49
CA CYS A 112 12.74 -0.60 10.22
C CYS A 112 11.79 -0.90 9.07
N ARG A 113 11.86 -0.09 8.01
CA ARG A 113 11.08 -0.27 6.80
C ARG A 113 11.86 0.22 5.57
N VAL A 114 11.73 -0.50 4.48
CA VAL A 114 12.17 -0.05 3.16
C VAL A 114 11.00 0.68 2.49
N HIS A 115 11.24 1.79 1.82
CA HIS A 115 10.23 2.54 1.08
C HIS A 115 10.87 3.33 -0.06
N ASP A 116 10.04 3.90 -0.93
CA ASP A 116 10.50 4.66 -2.11
C ASP A 116 11.52 3.89 -2.98
N VAL A 117 11.43 2.55 -2.99
CA VAL A 117 12.29 1.59 -3.69
C VAL A 117 13.68 1.38 -3.05
N ASP A 118 14.45 2.42 -2.82
CA ASP A 118 15.87 2.35 -2.42
C ASP A 118 16.15 2.80 -0.97
N VAL A 119 15.18 3.43 -0.32
CA VAL A 119 15.37 4.03 1.00
C VAL A 119 15.05 3.03 2.12
N LEU A 120 15.99 2.86 3.05
CA LEU A 120 15.75 2.19 4.32
C LEU A 120 15.70 3.22 5.45
N THR A 121 14.61 3.23 6.21
CA THR A 121 14.50 4.00 7.45
C THR A 121 14.27 3.11 8.65
N CYS A 122 14.96 3.43 9.74
CA CYS A 122 14.76 2.83 11.05
C CYS A 122 14.47 3.91 12.09
N ALA A 123 13.63 3.58 13.07
CA ALA A 123 13.28 4.45 14.18
C ALA A 123 13.24 3.67 15.49
N TRP A 124 13.59 4.34 16.57
CA TRP A 124 13.53 3.80 17.93
C TRP A 124 13.29 4.93 18.94
N ALA A 125 12.83 4.58 20.13
CA ALA A 125 12.76 5.48 21.27
C ALA A 125 14.03 5.33 22.13
N ALA A 126 14.44 6.42 22.77
CA ALA A 126 15.44 6.34 23.82
C ALA A 126 14.91 5.51 24.99
N GLY A 127 15.78 4.70 25.60
CA GLY A 127 15.42 3.86 26.73
C GLY A 127 14.94 4.68 27.91
N ARG A 128 13.88 4.21 28.58
CA ARG A 128 13.28 4.93 29.73
C ARG A 128 14.24 5.17 30.89
N ALA A 129 15.23 4.31 31.06
CA ALA A 129 16.28 4.41 32.07
C ALA A 129 17.63 4.87 31.48
N ALA A 130 17.63 5.35 30.24
CA ALA A 130 18.86 5.78 29.60
C ALA A 130 19.41 7.06 30.26
N PRO A 131 20.74 7.13 30.48
CA PRO A 131 21.40 8.36 30.91
C PRO A 131 21.10 9.54 30.00
N ARG A 132 21.21 10.77 30.52
CA ARG A 132 20.93 11.99 29.73
C ARG A 132 21.92 12.22 28.60
N ASP A 133 23.14 11.69 28.72
CA ASP A 133 24.23 11.78 27.75
C ASP A 133 24.27 10.57 26.80
N VAL A 134 23.23 9.72 26.79
CA VAL A 134 23.19 8.54 25.92
C VAL A 134 23.27 8.97 24.46
N GLN A 135 24.08 8.24 23.68
CA GLN A 135 24.06 8.33 22.23
C GLN A 135 23.95 6.95 21.61
N TYR A 136 22.98 6.80 20.70
CA TYR A 136 22.71 5.53 20.03
C TYR A 136 23.37 5.47 18.64
N GLU A 137 23.79 4.29 18.25
CA GLU A 137 24.34 4.02 16.92
C GLU A 137 23.73 2.76 16.33
N LEU A 138 23.29 2.85 15.07
CA LEU A 138 22.72 1.73 14.33
C LEU A 138 23.76 1.11 13.39
N TYR A 139 23.81 -0.21 13.42
CA TYR A 139 24.57 -1.03 12.50
C TYR A 139 23.66 -2.04 11.82
N LEU A 140 23.89 -2.21 10.52
CA LEU A 140 23.26 -3.22 9.68
C LEU A 140 24.28 -4.32 9.40
N GLU A 141 24.03 -5.53 9.91
CA GLU A 141 24.90 -6.70 9.72
C GLU A 141 24.24 -7.67 8.73
N ASP A 142 24.97 -8.01 7.67
CA ASP A 142 24.57 -9.01 6.69
C ASP A 142 24.61 -10.41 7.31
N GLY A 143 23.47 -11.10 7.35
CA GLY A 143 23.37 -12.43 7.97
C GLY A 143 24.19 -13.53 7.31
N LYS A 144 24.71 -13.32 6.09
CA LYS A 144 25.56 -14.29 5.37
C LYS A 144 27.03 -13.90 5.40
N THR A 145 27.35 -12.67 5.01
CA THR A 145 28.76 -12.24 4.86
C THR A 145 29.36 -11.72 6.17
N LEU A 146 28.51 -11.44 7.17
CA LEU A 146 28.86 -10.74 8.41
C LEU A 146 29.41 -9.32 8.16
N ALA A 147 29.26 -8.78 6.95
CA ALA A 147 29.62 -7.40 6.64
C ALA A 147 28.73 -6.46 7.46
N ARG A 148 29.37 -5.45 8.08
CA ARG A 148 28.71 -4.52 8.99
C ARG A 148 28.75 -3.11 8.42
N HIS A 149 27.59 -2.50 8.30
CA HIS A 149 27.40 -1.16 7.74
C HIS A 149 26.86 -0.23 8.84
N ARG A 150 27.63 0.81 9.18
CA ARG A 150 27.17 1.86 10.10
C ARG A 150 26.15 2.75 9.40
N CYS A 151 25.16 3.24 10.16
CA CYS A 151 24.21 4.21 9.66
C CYS A 151 24.90 5.44 9.03
N ALA A 152 24.40 5.87 7.86
CA ALA A 152 24.93 7.02 7.14
C ALA A 152 24.35 8.35 7.64
N ARG A 153 23.06 8.39 7.99
CA ARG A 153 22.34 9.62 8.37
C ARG A 153 21.42 9.35 9.56
N TYR A 154 21.63 10.06 10.64
CA TYR A 154 20.82 9.93 11.85
C TYR A 154 19.73 11.01 11.94
N ASN A 155 18.59 10.61 12.50
CA ASN A 155 17.56 11.53 12.96
C ASN A 155 17.75 11.76 14.45
N THR A 156 17.63 13.01 14.89
CA THR A 156 17.81 13.39 16.30
C THR A 156 16.50 13.83 16.94
N ASP A 157 16.38 13.57 18.24
CA ASP A 157 15.34 14.17 19.08
C ASP A 157 15.70 15.61 19.47
N ALA A 158 14.84 16.27 20.25
CA ALA A 158 15.05 17.63 20.73
C ALA A 158 16.31 17.82 21.60
N ARG A 159 16.91 16.73 22.12
CA ARG A 159 18.13 16.75 22.92
C ARG A 159 19.38 16.46 22.08
N GLY A 160 19.23 16.12 20.80
CA GLY A 160 20.33 15.70 19.94
C GLY A 160 20.64 14.19 20.03
N THR A 161 19.82 13.41 20.73
CA THR A 161 19.97 11.95 20.80
C THR A 161 19.55 11.33 19.47
N HIS A 162 20.34 10.40 18.93
CA HIS A 162 19.95 9.63 17.75
C HIS A 162 18.76 8.71 18.08
N VAL A 163 17.65 8.91 17.35
CA VAL A 163 16.39 8.16 17.50
C VAL A 163 15.90 7.56 16.17
N GLY A 164 16.71 7.71 15.13
CA GLY A 164 16.43 7.09 13.83
C GLY A 164 17.65 7.08 12.93
N CYS A 165 17.56 6.28 11.88
CA CYS A 165 18.58 6.11 10.87
C CYS A 165 17.96 6.08 9.49
N ARG A 166 18.66 6.63 8.49
CA ARG A 166 18.30 6.56 7.09
C ARG A 166 19.50 6.13 6.24
N PHE A 167 19.27 5.16 5.36
CA PHE A 167 20.12 4.83 4.22
C PHE A 167 19.37 5.23 2.95
N ASP A 168 19.99 6.06 2.10
CA ASP A 168 19.34 6.54 0.88
C ASP A 168 19.35 5.50 -0.25
N ASP A 169 20.34 4.60 -0.25
CA ASP A 169 20.47 3.55 -1.27
C ASP A 169 20.86 2.22 -0.62
N ILE A 170 19.85 1.46 -0.22
CA ILE A 170 20.03 0.14 0.39
C ILE A 170 20.35 -0.94 -0.64
N SER A 171 20.06 -0.69 -1.93
CA SER A 171 20.30 -1.65 -3.02
C SER A 171 21.79 -1.98 -3.20
N ARG A 172 22.69 -1.02 -2.89
CA ARG A 172 24.14 -1.21 -2.93
C ARG A 172 24.69 -2.06 -1.78
N VAL A 173 23.91 -2.20 -0.72
CA VAL A 173 24.30 -2.90 0.52
C VAL A 173 23.73 -4.32 0.53
N SER A 174 22.77 -4.64 -0.34
CA SER A 174 22.03 -5.90 -0.26
C SER A 174 21.75 -6.54 -1.63
N GLY A 175 21.95 -7.85 -1.72
CA GLY A 175 21.42 -8.68 -2.80
C GLY A 175 20.00 -9.20 -2.53
N TYR A 176 19.42 -9.89 -3.53
CA TYR A 176 18.09 -10.49 -3.44
C TYR A 176 17.96 -11.50 -2.27
N LEU A 177 16.85 -11.47 -1.52
CA LEU A 177 16.53 -12.32 -0.36
C LEU A 177 17.54 -12.26 0.80
N GLN A 178 18.27 -11.16 0.92
CA GLN A 178 19.22 -10.99 2.01
C GLN A 178 18.52 -10.54 3.29
N ALA A 179 18.86 -11.22 4.37
CA ALA A 179 18.33 -10.93 5.69
C ALA A 179 19.40 -10.32 6.56
N PHE A 180 19.00 -9.31 7.32
CA PHE A 180 19.92 -8.47 8.06
C PHE A 180 19.58 -8.47 9.54
N LEU A 181 20.64 -8.39 10.34
CA LEU A 181 20.56 -8.10 11.75
C LEU A 181 20.76 -6.58 11.94
N PHE A 182 19.72 -5.92 12.43
CA PHE A 182 19.74 -4.50 12.75
C PHE A 182 20.09 -4.37 14.23
N VAL A 183 21.20 -3.73 14.55
CA VAL A 183 21.71 -3.61 15.92
C VAL A 183 21.83 -2.14 16.29
N VAL A 184 21.15 -1.72 17.35
CA VAL A 184 21.28 -0.38 17.93
C VAL A 184 22.05 -0.49 19.24
N THR A 185 23.27 0.02 19.23
CA THR A 185 24.14 0.11 20.41
C THR A 185 23.97 1.47 21.09
N GLY A 186 24.27 1.57 22.38
CA GLY A 186 24.28 2.83 23.11
C GLY A 186 25.64 3.08 23.77
N SER A 187 26.02 4.36 23.83
CA SER A 187 27.21 4.83 24.54
C SER A 187 26.81 5.93 25.52
N SER A 188 27.43 5.94 26.70
CA SER A 188 27.26 6.97 27.73
C SER A 188 28.51 6.95 28.62
N GLY A 189 28.92 8.10 29.13
CA GLY A 189 29.99 8.19 30.12
C GLY A 189 29.52 7.78 31.52
N ALA A 190 28.21 7.79 31.79
CA ALA A 190 27.64 7.53 33.10
C ALA A 190 27.34 6.05 33.36
N ALA A 191 27.00 5.27 32.33
CA ALA A 191 26.69 3.85 32.49
C ALA A 191 26.84 3.06 31.18
N ARG A 192 27.05 1.74 31.31
CA ARG A 192 26.99 0.81 30.17
C ARG A 192 25.54 0.68 29.69
N VAL A 193 25.32 0.95 28.41
CA VAL A 193 23.98 0.88 27.78
C VAL A 193 23.86 -0.43 27.00
N PRO A 194 22.88 -1.30 27.31
CA PRO A 194 22.64 -2.51 26.52
C PRO A 194 22.18 -2.16 25.10
N CYS A 195 22.44 -3.05 24.14
CA CYS A 195 21.96 -2.87 22.77
C CYS A 195 20.58 -3.49 22.55
N THR A 196 19.94 -3.11 21.45
CA THR A 196 18.67 -3.68 20.98
C THR A 196 18.86 -4.17 19.55
N GLU A 197 18.25 -5.29 19.20
CA GLU A 197 18.36 -5.85 17.85
C GLU A 197 17.03 -6.36 17.32
N ILE A 198 16.90 -6.35 15.99
CA ILE A 198 15.86 -7.08 15.26
C ILE A 198 16.49 -7.79 14.07
N PHE A 199 15.98 -8.97 13.75
CA PHE A 199 16.38 -9.71 12.55
C PHE A 199 15.25 -9.69 11.54
N LYS A 200 15.51 -9.16 10.33
CA LYS A 200 14.49 -9.00 9.28
C LYS A 200 15.08 -9.17 7.87
N PRO A 201 14.43 -9.96 7.00
CA PRO A 201 14.61 -9.87 5.56
C PRO A 201 14.10 -8.53 5.03
N LEU A 202 14.82 -7.90 4.09
CA LEU A 202 14.38 -6.62 3.51
C LEU A 202 13.05 -6.75 2.76
N CYS A 203 12.81 -7.89 2.11
CA CYS A 203 11.58 -8.16 1.38
C CYS A 203 10.34 -8.17 2.29
N GLU A 204 10.46 -8.49 3.58
CA GLU A 204 9.34 -8.50 4.54
C GLU A 204 8.99 -7.10 5.07
N ILE A 205 9.97 -6.19 5.08
CA ILE A 205 9.82 -4.84 5.65
C ILE A 205 9.70 -3.75 4.57
N GLU A 206 9.57 -4.16 3.30
CA GLU A 206 9.35 -3.25 2.18
C GLU A 206 7.89 -2.76 2.14
N LYS A 207 7.74 -1.44 2.15
CA LYS A 207 6.49 -0.78 1.83
C LYS A 207 6.41 -0.59 0.32
N LEU A 208 5.61 -1.43 -0.34
CA LEU A 208 5.39 -1.37 -1.78
C LEU A 208 4.76 -0.03 -2.19
N THR A 209 5.32 0.57 -3.23
CA THR A 209 4.78 1.80 -3.85
C THR A 209 3.87 1.39 -5.01
N PRO A 210 2.64 1.92 -5.10
CA PRO A 210 1.76 1.59 -6.22
C PRO A 210 2.40 2.06 -7.55
N PRO A 211 2.32 1.27 -8.62
CA PRO A 211 2.94 1.62 -9.89
C PRO A 211 2.17 2.74 -10.60
N ASN A 212 2.88 3.51 -11.43
CA ASN A 212 2.24 4.49 -12.30
C ASN A 212 1.60 3.78 -13.50
N ILE A 213 0.30 4.00 -13.70
CA ILE A 213 -0.48 3.45 -14.81
C ILE A 213 -0.60 4.45 -15.95
N THR A 214 -0.17 4.08 -17.15
CA THR A 214 -0.40 4.80 -18.40
C THR A 214 -1.46 4.08 -19.23
N ALA A 215 -2.10 4.80 -20.14
CA ALA A 215 -3.07 4.20 -21.04
C ALA A 215 -2.95 4.79 -22.44
N GLU A 216 -3.01 3.92 -23.43
CA GLU A 216 -3.14 4.27 -24.84
C GLU A 216 -4.56 3.98 -25.29
N CYS A 217 -5.27 5.02 -25.71
CA CYS A 217 -6.65 4.92 -26.15
C CYS A 217 -6.73 4.69 -27.66
N ASN A 218 -7.58 3.73 -28.04
CA ASN A 218 -8.15 3.59 -29.37
C ASN A 218 -9.68 3.80 -29.25
N GLN A 219 -10.37 4.04 -30.36
CA GLN A 219 -11.83 4.20 -30.44
C GLN A 219 -12.59 3.00 -29.82
N THR A 220 -11.99 1.82 -29.81
CA THR A 220 -12.63 0.57 -29.33
C THR A 220 -12.07 0.04 -28.01
N HIS A 221 -10.82 0.35 -27.68
CA HIS A 221 -10.12 -0.24 -26.54
C HIS A 221 -9.17 0.77 -25.92
N ALA A 222 -8.99 0.71 -24.60
CA ALA A 222 -7.89 1.38 -23.92
C ALA A 222 -6.90 0.32 -23.42
N PHE A 223 -5.66 0.40 -23.88
CA PHE A 223 -4.58 -0.45 -23.42
C PHE A 223 -3.87 0.24 -22.26
N MET A 224 -4.06 -0.28 -21.05
CA MET A 224 -3.39 0.21 -19.86
C MET A 224 -2.12 -0.59 -19.60
N GLU A 225 -1.05 0.11 -19.24
CA GLU A 225 0.24 -0.49 -18.92
C GLU A 225 0.82 0.21 -17.69
N TRP A 226 1.59 -0.52 -16.89
CA TRP A 226 2.27 0.03 -15.72
C TRP A 226 3.62 -0.65 -15.52
N LYS A 227 4.52 0.02 -14.80
CA LYS A 227 5.82 -0.54 -14.43
C LYS A 227 5.94 -0.63 -12.92
N MET A 228 6.18 -1.85 -12.42
CA MET A 228 6.47 -2.09 -11.02
C MET A 228 7.97 -2.07 -10.75
N LEU A 229 8.37 -1.44 -9.64
CA LEU A 229 9.76 -1.31 -9.23
C LEU A 229 9.92 -1.78 -7.80
N SER A 230 10.80 -2.76 -7.59
CA SER A 230 11.26 -3.24 -6.29
C SER A 230 12.59 -3.95 -6.47
N HIS A 231 13.50 -3.82 -5.50
CA HIS A 231 14.76 -4.57 -5.46
C HIS A 231 14.65 -5.91 -4.71
N PHE A 232 13.64 -6.05 -3.85
CA PHE A 232 13.56 -7.12 -2.86
C PHE A 232 12.43 -8.11 -3.14
N ASN A 233 11.38 -7.67 -3.83
CA ASN A 233 10.23 -8.47 -4.22
C ASN A 233 10.10 -8.51 -5.76
N ARG A 234 9.59 -9.62 -6.30
CA ARG A 234 9.49 -9.84 -7.77
C ARG A 234 8.12 -10.33 -8.22
N ASP A 235 7.45 -11.11 -7.39
CA ASP A 235 6.22 -11.80 -7.74
C ASP A 235 5.01 -10.96 -7.32
N PHE A 236 4.46 -10.24 -8.30
CA PHE A 236 3.43 -9.23 -8.09
C PHE A 236 2.13 -9.56 -8.84
N ASN A 237 1.04 -9.34 -8.12
CA ASN A 237 -0.32 -9.32 -8.64
C ASN A 237 -0.88 -7.91 -8.48
N TYR A 238 -1.75 -7.48 -9.38
CA TYR A 238 -2.30 -6.14 -9.40
C TYR A 238 -3.81 -6.17 -9.26
N GLU A 239 -4.34 -5.14 -8.61
CA GLU A 239 -5.77 -4.89 -8.57
C GLU A 239 -6.04 -3.53 -9.19
N LEU A 240 -6.95 -3.50 -10.15
CA LEU A 240 -7.39 -2.29 -10.82
C LEU A 240 -8.82 -1.99 -10.38
N GLN A 241 -9.04 -0.74 -10.04
CA GLN A 241 -10.34 -0.19 -9.69
C GLN A 241 -10.74 0.79 -10.78
N ILE A 242 -11.71 0.41 -11.61
CA ILE A 242 -12.10 1.13 -12.82
C ILE A 242 -13.51 1.68 -12.65
N GLN A 243 -13.67 2.96 -12.93
CA GLN A 243 -14.96 3.66 -12.90
C GLN A 243 -15.17 4.33 -14.26
N LYS A 244 -16.10 3.79 -15.06
CA LYS A 244 -16.51 4.38 -16.35
C LYS A 244 -17.51 5.51 -16.10
N SER A 245 -17.46 6.56 -16.93
CA SER A 245 -18.39 7.69 -16.83
C SER A 245 -19.75 7.44 -17.48
N ALA A 246 -19.80 6.55 -18.48
CA ALA A 246 -21.01 6.20 -19.22
C ALA A 246 -21.45 4.79 -18.80
N GLY A 247 -22.45 4.73 -17.92
CA GLY A 247 -22.95 3.51 -17.28
C GLY A 247 -23.23 3.79 -15.80
N ALA A 248 -24.03 2.93 -15.14
CA ALA A 248 -24.20 3.02 -13.69
C ALA A 248 -22.81 3.10 -13.05
N ALA A 249 -22.56 4.09 -12.20
CA ALA A 249 -21.26 4.45 -11.62
C ALA A 249 -20.69 3.38 -10.66
N ALA A 250 -20.97 2.10 -10.92
CA ALA A 250 -20.43 0.95 -10.24
C ALA A 250 -18.92 0.88 -10.52
N MET A 251 -18.18 0.84 -9.42
CA MET A 251 -16.74 0.66 -9.41
C MET A 251 -16.45 -0.81 -9.68
N GLU A 252 -15.82 -1.11 -10.82
CA GLU A 252 -15.40 -2.46 -11.17
C GLU A 252 -14.00 -2.73 -10.60
N THR A 253 -13.81 -3.88 -9.95
CA THR A 253 -12.49 -4.31 -9.46
C THR A 253 -12.01 -5.52 -10.26
N VAL A 254 -10.87 -5.37 -10.91
CA VAL A 254 -10.25 -6.40 -11.75
C VAL A 254 -8.94 -6.84 -11.12
N ASN A 255 -8.73 -8.16 -11.05
CA ASN A 255 -7.46 -8.73 -10.61
C ASN A 255 -6.64 -9.11 -11.84
N VAL A 256 -5.40 -8.62 -11.92
CA VAL A 256 -4.45 -8.91 -12.99
C VAL A 256 -3.27 -9.64 -12.38
N LYS A 257 -3.07 -10.90 -12.77
CA LYS A 257 -2.00 -11.75 -12.23
C LYS A 257 -0.82 -11.79 -13.17
N GLU A 258 0.40 -11.60 -12.66
CA GLU A 258 1.68 -11.73 -13.39
C GLU A 258 1.86 -10.85 -14.66
N HIS A 259 0.85 -10.06 -15.04
CA HIS A 259 0.89 -9.17 -16.20
C HIS A 259 0.96 -7.71 -15.76
N THR A 260 1.69 -6.91 -16.53
CA THR A 260 1.86 -5.46 -16.30
C THR A 260 0.97 -4.60 -17.20
N SER A 261 -0.04 -5.20 -17.80
CA SER A 261 -0.98 -4.53 -18.70
C SER A 261 -2.39 -5.12 -18.62
N PHE A 262 -3.37 -4.31 -19.03
CA PHE A 262 -4.78 -4.70 -19.09
C PHE A 262 -5.50 -3.94 -20.20
N MET A 263 -6.32 -4.65 -20.98
CA MET A 263 -7.10 -4.06 -22.07
C MET A 263 -8.55 -3.83 -21.64
N LEU A 264 -9.00 -2.57 -21.67
CA LEU A 264 -10.38 -2.18 -21.35
C LEU A 264 -11.18 -1.95 -22.65
N PRO A 265 -12.19 -2.78 -22.98
CA PRO A 265 -13.04 -2.56 -24.14
C PRO A 265 -14.05 -1.43 -23.88
N ASN A 266 -14.42 -0.71 -24.95
CA ASN A 266 -15.37 0.40 -24.96
C ASN A 266 -15.11 1.35 -23.78
N PRO A 267 -13.95 2.03 -23.76
CA PRO A 267 -13.47 2.76 -22.59
C PRO A 267 -14.28 4.03 -22.29
N GLY A 268 -14.70 4.77 -23.31
CA GLY A 268 -15.27 6.11 -23.15
C GLY A 268 -14.34 7.01 -22.32
N SER A 269 -14.90 7.75 -21.36
CA SER A 269 -14.10 8.31 -20.26
C SER A 269 -14.14 7.40 -19.02
N TYR A 270 -12.99 7.18 -18.40
CA TYR A 270 -12.90 6.36 -17.19
C TYR A 270 -11.84 6.89 -16.23
N THR A 271 -11.98 6.52 -14.96
CA THR A 271 -11.00 6.75 -13.91
C THR A 271 -10.50 5.42 -13.39
N VAL A 272 -9.20 5.29 -13.20
CA VAL A 272 -8.57 4.05 -12.72
C VAL A 272 -7.68 4.32 -11.51
N ARG A 273 -7.70 3.39 -10.56
CA ARG A 273 -6.72 3.26 -9.47
C ARG A 273 -6.09 1.89 -9.56
N ILE A 274 -4.82 1.78 -9.22
CA ILE A 274 -4.09 0.52 -9.19
C ILE A 274 -3.42 0.34 -7.83
N ARG A 275 -3.40 -0.90 -7.33
CA ARG A 275 -2.54 -1.30 -6.22
C ARG A 275 -1.85 -2.61 -6.55
N VAL A 276 -0.72 -2.86 -5.90
CA VAL A 276 0.05 -4.09 -6.05
C VAL A 276 -0.05 -4.94 -4.78
N ARG A 277 -0.11 -6.25 -4.98
CA ARG A 277 0.00 -7.29 -3.96
C ARG A 277 1.17 -8.18 -4.31
N GLU A 278 2.06 -8.39 -3.36
CA GLU A 278 3.13 -9.38 -3.47
C GLU A 278 2.63 -10.75 -2.93
N GLU A 279 3.11 -11.84 -3.51
CA GLU A 279 2.53 -13.16 -3.29
C GLU A 279 3.00 -13.88 -2.01
N PHE A 280 4.30 -13.87 -1.71
CA PHE A 280 4.89 -14.67 -0.63
C PHE A 280 4.64 -14.06 0.76
N ASN A 281 5.03 -12.81 0.94
CA ASN A 281 4.86 -12.05 2.18
C ASN A 281 3.48 -11.39 2.28
N ARG A 282 2.67 -11.46 1.21
CA ARG A 282 1.32 -10.89 1.13
C ARG A 282 1.31 -9.38 1.39
N LEU A 283 2.39 -8.70 1.01
CA LEU A 283 2.49 -7.26 1.13
C LEU A 283 1.50 -6.59 0.18
N LEU A 284 0.90 -5.50 0.64
CA LEU A 284 -0.11 -4.76 -0.11
C LEU A 284 0.29 -3.29 -0.14
N SER A 285 0.31 -2.70 -1.33
CA SER A 285 0.47 -1.25 -1.46
C SER A 285 -0.83 -0.52 -1.13
N GLU A 286 -0.68 0.77 -0.82
CA GLU A 286 -1.81 1.70 -0.92
C GLU A 286 -2.34 1.75 -2.36
N TRP A 287 -3.57 2.23 -2.52
CA TRP A 287 -4.11 2.56 -3.84
C TRP A 287 -3.37 3.76 -4.44
N SER A 288 -3.10 3.70 -5.75
CA SER A 288 -2.61 4.85 -6.49
C SER A 288 -3.58 6.02 -6.41
N ALA A 289 -3.06 7.21 -6.67
CA ALA A 289 -3.92 8.35 -7.00
C ALA A 289 -4.81 7.98 -8.21
N PRO A 290 -6.08 8.43 -8.22
CA PRO A 290 -6.97 8.19 -9.35
C PRO A 290 -6.46 8.92 -10.60
N ARG A 291 -6.29 8.19 -11.70
CA ARG A 291 -6.00 8.78 -13.02
C ARG A 291 -7.24 8.69 -13.91
N ARG A 292 -7.59 9.82 -14.51
CA ARG A 292 -8.68 9.91 -15.49
C ARG A 292 -8.10 9.83 -16.90
N PHE A 293 -8.72 9.02 -17.73
CA PHE A 293 -8.43 8.90 -19.16
C PHE A 293 -9.72 9.18 -19.95
N VAL A 294 -9.58 9.88 -21.07
CA VAL A 294 -10.67 10.23 -21.98
C VAL A 294 -10.27 9.66 -23.34
N CYS A 295 -10.95 8.60 -23.76
CA CYS A 295 -10.64 7.92 -25.01
C CYS A 295 -11.59 8.30 -26.16
N ASP A 296 -12.70 8.97 -25.87
CA ASP A 296 -13.54 9.56 -26.91
C ASP A 296 -12.85 10.84 -27.42
N PRO A 297 -12.48 10.94 -28.71
CA PRO A 297 -12.21 12.25 -29.28
C PRO A 297 -13.51 13.04 -29.15
N GLU A 298 -13.44 14.28 -28.64
CA GLU A 298 -14.53 15.21 -28.91
C GLU A 298 -14.76 15.17 -30.42
N GLU A 299 -15.97 14.83 -30.88
CA GLU A 299 -16.34 15.05 -32.28
C GLU A 299 -15.90 16.48 -32.61
N ASP A 300 -14.94 16.64 -33.54
CA ASP A 300 -14.50 17.95 -33.99
C ASP A 300 -15.74 18.82 -34.19
N ALA A 301 -15.76 20.01 -33.60
CA ALA A 301 -16.91 20.91 -33.73
C ALA A 301 -17.32 21.10 -35.21
N HIS A 302 -16.35 20.97 -36.12
CA HIS A 302 -16.52 20.96 -37.55
C HIS A 302 -17.28 19.73 -38.09
N THR A 303 -16.97 18.50 -37.65
CA THR A 303 -17.68 17.28 -38.09
C THR A 303 -19.10 17.21 -37.52
N ARG A 304 -19.30 17.67 -36.28
CA ARG A 304 -20.64 17.81 -35.68
C ARG A 304 -21.48 18.84 -36.43
N SER A 305 -20.89 20.00 -36.74
CA SER A 305 -21.54 21.05 -37.55
C SER A 305 -21.88 20.55 -38.95
N LEU A 306 -20.95 19.88 -39.63
CA LEU A 306 -21.17 19.30 -40.96
C LEU A 306 -22.33 18.29 -40.96
N ARG A 307 -22.37 17.39 -39.96
CA ARG A 307 -23.42 16.38 -39.81
C ARG A 307 -24.79 17.01 -39.56
N THR A 308 -24.87 18.00 -38.67
CA THR A 308 -26.12 18.73 -38.41
C THR A 308 -26.61 19.51 -39.63
N SER A 309 -25.69 20.14 -40.37
CA SER A 309 -25.98 20.86 -41.62
C SER A 309 -26.50 19.92 -42.72
N LEU A 310 -25.84 18.76 -42.92
CA LEU A 310 -26.30 17.73 -43.86
C LEU A 310 -27.71 17.23 -43.55
N LEU A 311 -28.00 16.97 -42.27
CA LEU A 311 -29.34 16.55 -41.84
C LEU A 311 -30.38 17.64 -42.04
N ALA A 312 -30.03 18.91 -41.81
CA ALA A 312 -30.92 20.05 -42.05
C ALA A 312 -31.21 20.24 -43.55
N VAL A 313 -30.19 20.14 -44.41
CA VAL A 313 -30.35 20.22 -45.87
C VAL A 313 -31.21 19.06 -46.39
N LEU A 314 -30.96 17.84 -45.91
CA LEU A 314 -31.77 16.67 -46.28
C LEU A 314 -33.24 16.86 -45.84
N GLY A 315 -33.47 17.34 -44.63
CA GLY A 315 -34.81 17.66 -44.13
C GLY A 315 -35.52 18.73 -44.96
N ALA A 316 -34.81 19.79 -45.34
CA ALA A 316 -35.34 20.85 -46.20
C ALA A 316 -35.70 20.34 -47.60
N LEU A 317 -34.84 19.52 -48.20
CA LEU A 317 -35.10 18.90 -49.51
C LEU A 317 -36.32 17.98 -49.47
N LEU A 318 -36.46 17.16 -48.43
CA LEU A 318 -37.62 16.30 -48.24
C LEU A 318 -38.91 17.11 -48.04
N ALA A 319 -38.86 18.20 -47.27
CA ALA A 319 -39.99 19.09 -47.08
C ALA A 319 -40.41 19.80 -48.37
N LEU A 320 -39.45 20.28 -49.18
CA LEU A 320 -39.71 20.86 -50.49
C LEU A 320 -40.33 19.85 -51.45
N LEU A 321 -39.83 18.61 -51.45
CA LEU A 321 -40.35 17.55 -52.30
C LEU A 321 -41.78 17.16 -51.91
N LEU A 322 -42.07 17.10 -50.60
CA LEU A 322 -43.43 16.95 -50.08
C LEU A 322 -44.35 18.11 -50.48
N ALA A 323 -43.89 19.35 -50.33
CA ALA A 323 -44.65 20.54 -50.74
C ALA A 323 -44.96 20.52 -52.24
N LEU A 324 -43.98 20.17 -53.09
CA LEU A 324 -44.18 20.02 -54.53
C LEU A 324 -45.19 18.92 -54.86
N LEU A 325 -45.13 17.77 -54.18
CA LEU A 325 -46.11 16.68 -54.36
C LEU A 325 -47.52 17.12 -53.95
N VAL A 326 -47.64 17.85 -52.84
CA VAL A 326 -48.91 18.41 -52.36
C VAL A 326 -49.44 19.46 -53.34
N CYS A 327 -48.62 20.43 -53.77
CA CYS A 327 -48.98 21.44 -54.76
C CYS A 327 -49.37 20.81 -56.11
N ARG A 328 -48.67 19.75 -56.55
CA ARG A 328 -49.02 19.01 -57.77
C ARG A 328 -50.36 18.29 -57.62
N ARG A 329 -50.65 17.73 -56.44
CA ARG A 329 -51.96 17.13 -56.13
C ARG A 329 -53.09 18.17 -56.11
N PHE A 330 -52.89 19.34 -55.50
CA PHE A 330 -53.88 20.42 -55.45
C PHE A 330 -54.12 21.06 -56.84
N SER A 331 -53.07 21.29 -57.62
CA SER A 331 -53.21 21.82 -58.99
C SER A 331 -53.86 20.82 -59.95
N LEU A 332 -53.64 19.52 -59.79
CA LEU A 332 -54.39 18.48 -60.50
C LEU A 332 -55.88 18.48 -60.08
N MET A 333 -56.17 18.65 -58.79
CA MET A 333 -57.56 18.78 -58.30
C MET A 333 -58.26 20.03 -58.84
N GLN A 334 -57.56 21.16 -58.96
CA GLN A 334 -58.09 22.39 -59.58
C GLN A 334 -58.31 22.25 -61.10
N ARG A 335 -57.53 21.41 -61.79
CA ARG A 335 -57.73 21.13 -63.22
C ARG A 335 -58.88 20.16 -63.50
N LEU A 336 -59.25 19.32 -62.55
CA LEU A 336 -60.38 18.38 -62.67
C LEU A 336 -61.74 19.01 -62.26
N LEU A 337 -61.72 20.14 -61.54
CA LEU A 337 -62.91 20.88 -61.11
C LEU A 337 -62.70 22.39 -61.33
N PRO A 338 -63.03 22.95 -62.51
CA PRO A 338 -62.94 24.40 -62.72
C PRO A 338 -63.95 25.13 -61.81
N PRO A 339 -63.65 26.36 -61.37
CA PRO A 339 -64.57 27.15 -60.54
C PRO A 339 -65.83 27.48 -61.35
N ILE A 340 -66.99 27.26 -60.75
CA ILE A 340 -68.32 27.50 -61.35
C ILE A 340 -68.45 28.99 -61.74
N PRO A 341 -68.82 29.33 -62.99
CA PRO A 341 -69.00 30.71 -63.42
C PRO A 341 -70.09 31.42 -62.63
N ARG A 342 -69.86 32.69 -62.27
CA ARG A 342 -70.86 33.52 -61.58
C ARG A 342 -72.13 33.63 -62.41
N MET A 343 -73.26 33.28 -61.80
CA MET A 343 -74.60 33.43 -62.36
C MET A 343 -75.03 34.90 -62.26
N LYS A 344 -75.66 35.39 -63.32
CA LYS A 344 -76.18 36.76 -63.45
C LYS A 344 -77.57 36.79 -62.84
N ASP A 345 -77.78 37.56 -61.77
CA ASP A 345 -79.08 37.73 -61.12
C ASP A 345 -80.02 38.57 -61.99
N PRO A 346 -81.23 38.08 -62.32
CA PRO A 346 -82.29 38.90 -62.87
C PRO A 346 -83.48 38.90 -61.90
N ILE A 347 -83.74 40.03 -61.24
CA ILE A 347 -85.06 40.57 -60.86
C ILE A 347 -84.84 41.71 -59.87
N GLY A 348 -85.28 42.91 -60.26
CA GLY A 348 -85.48 44.04 -59.35
C GLY A 348 -85.01 45.39 -59.89
N ASP A 349 -85.56 45.83 -61.03
CA ASP A 349 -85.59 47.26 -61.39
C ASP A 349 -86.72 47.97 -60.62
N ASP A 350 -86.52 49.28 -60.42
CA ASP A 350 -87.44 50.35 -60.00
C ASP A 350 -87.83 50.49 -58.50
N PHE A 351 -87.27 51.48 -57.80
CA PHE A 351 -87.78 52.87 -57.74
C PHE A 351 -86.89 53.76 -56.80
N PRO A 352 -86.91 55.11 -56.96
CA PRO A 352 -85.89 56.03 -56.45
C PRO A 352 -86.27 56.86 -55.20
N HIS A 353 -85.26 57.54 -54.66
CA HIS A 353 -85.22 58.66 -53.70
C HIS A 353 -85.20 58.39 -52.18
N ASP A 354 -84.11 58.90 -51.59
CA ASP A 354 -83.97 59.64 -50.32
C ASP A 354 -84.50 59.05 -49.01
N LYS A 355 -83.57 58.69 -48.10
CA LYS A 355 -83.32 59.40 -46.82
C LYS A 355 -82.35 58.63 -45.91
N LEU A 356 -81.29 59.34 -45.49
CA LEU A 356 -80.74 59.47 -44.12
C LEU A 356 -80.57 58.17 -43.28
N MET A 357 -79.34 57.72 -43.02
CA MET A 357 -78.49 58.02 -41.83
C MET A 357 -78.85 57.15 -40.58
N PRO A 358 -77.99 57.05 -39.55
CA PRO A 358 -76.93 56.04 -39.39
C PRO A 358 -77.12 55.20 -38.10
N TRP A 359 -76.32 54.17 -37.83
CA TRP A 359 -76.15 53.67 -36.46
C TRP A 359 -74.74 53.12 -36.24
N GLU A 360 -73.95 53.86 -35.46
CA GLU A 360 -72.73 53.38 -34.80
C GLU A 360 -73.11 52.69 -33.50
N ALA A 361 -72.40 51.63 -33.13
CA ALA A 361 -72.11 51.36 -31.71
C ALA A 361 -70.85 50.51 -31.58
N SER A 362 -69.96 51.01 -30.72
CA SER A 362 -68.72 50.39 -30.29
C SER A 362 -68.93 49.59 -28.99
N ARG A 363 -68.02 48.63 -28.76
CA ARG A 363 -67.47 48.11 -27.49
C ARG A 363 -68.38 47.46 -26.43
N GLU A 364 -68.00 46.20 -26.19
CA GLU A 364 -67.58 45.59 -24.90
C GLU A 364 -68.60 45.33 -23.78
N ASP A 365 -68.30 44.19 -23.12
CA ASP A 365 -68.65 43.73 -21.77
C ASP A 365 -70.00 43.04 -21.54
N ALA A 366 -69.92 41.74 -21.18
CA ALA A 366 -70.68 41.13 -20.09
C ALA A 366 -70.12 39.74 -19.73
N GLU A 367 -69.53 39.68 -18.55
CA GLU A 367 -69.27 38.52 -17.70
C GLU A 367 -70.51 38.31 -16.80
N GLU A 368 -71.01 37.07 -16.64
CA GLU A 368 -71.37 36.42 -15.36
C GLU A 368 -72.24 35.14 -15.54
N ASP A 369 -71.62 34.03 -15.15
CA ASP A 369 -72.05 32.91 -14.29
C ASP A 369 -73.50 32.39 -14.23
N CYS A 370 -73.64 31.05 -14.32
CA CYS A 370 -74.69 30.28 -13.63
C CYS A 370 -74.30 28.78 -13.52
N ALA A 371 -74.37 28.26 -12.29
CA ALA A 371 -73.90 26.97 -11.82
C ALA A 371 -74.74 25.73 -12.23
N VAL A 372 -74.09 24.56 -12.33
CA VAL A 372 -74.76 23.24 -12.22
C VAL A 372 -73.89 22.27 -11.42
N ALA A 373 -74.51 21.62 -10.44
CA ALA A 373 -73.93 20.74 -9.43
C ALA A 373 -73.58 19.31 -9.92
N GLU A 374 -72.72 18.65 -9.14
CA GLU A 374 -72.20 17.28 -9.28
C GLU A 374 -73.27 16.18 -9.31
N VAL A 375 -72.95 15.07 -10.01
CA VAL A 375 -73.36 13.72 -9.61
C VAL A 375 -72.19 12.75 -9.81
N GLN A 376 -71.77 12.11 -8.72
CA GLN A 376 -70.85 10.95 -8.71
C GLN A 376 -71.62 9.67 -9.03
N LEU A 377 -71.00 8.73 -9.76
CA LEU A 377 -71.23 7.28 -9.61
C LEU A 377 -69.99 6.54 -10.18
N ALA A 378 -69.12 6.07 -9.30
CA ALA A 378 -69.05 4.69 -8.79
C ALA A 378 -68.22 3.76 -9.69
N LYS A 379 -67.08 3.38 -9.11
CA LYS A 379 -66.16 2.35 -9.54
C LYS A 379 -66.63 1.05 -8.90
N GLU A 380 -66.92 0.03 -9.70
CA GLU A 380 -67.27 -1.30 -9.19
C GLU A 380 -66.14 -2.30 -9.53
N THR A 381 -65.58 -2.82 -8.43
CA THR A 381 -64.85 -4.09 -8.18
C THR A 381 -63.75 -4.55 -9.12
#